data_AF-H1SI45-F1
#
_entry.id   AF-H1SI45-F1
#
_cell.length_a   1.000
_cell.length_b   1.000
_cell.length_c   1.000
_cell.angle_alpha   90.00
_cell.angle_beta   90.00
_cell.angle_gamma   90.00
#
_symmetry.space_group_name_H-M   'P 1'
#
loop_
_entity.id
_entity.type
_entity.pdbx_description
1 polymer ?
#
loop_
_entity_poly.entity_id
_entity_poly.type
_entity_poly.pdbx_seq_one_letter_code
_entity_poly.pdbx_strand_id
1 'polypeptide(L)' 'LAECRLDFRNQGELEFDLQVVGHGLVWSDQRAMHHIGCTFVSLGPGQQTFIQRLVYHIELTGRE' A
#
# COMPACT_ATOMS: atom_id res chain seq x y z
N LEU A 1 -9.19 -12.67 8.71
CA LEU A 1 -8.42 -11.57 8.09
C LEU A 1 -7.50 -12.22 7.08
N ALA A 2 -7.43 -11.71 5.85
CA ALA A 2 -6.50 -12.25 4.87
C ALA A 2 -5.17 -11.51 5.05
N GLU A 3 -4.11 -12.24 5.40
CA GLU A 3 -2.75 -11.69 5.40
C GLU A 3 -2.43 -11.23 3.97
N CYS A 4 -2.21 -9.92 3.82
CA CYS A 4 -1.92 -9.30 2.54
C CYS A 4 -0.42 -9.12 2.44
N ARG A 5 0.19 -9.81 1.48
CA ARG A 5 1.61 -9.64 1.18
C ARG A 5 1.80 -8.50 0.20
N LEU A 6 2.50 -7.45 0.62
CA LEU A 6 2.81 -6.28 -0.20
C LEU A 6 4.28 -6.32 -0.62
N ASP A 7 4.51 -6.41 -1.92
CA ASP A 7 5.83 -6.38 -2.55
C ASP A 7 6.20 -4.94 -2.96
N PHE A 8 7.22 -4.38 -2.33
CA PHE A 8 7.78 -3.05 -2.62
C PHE A 8 9.07 -3.13 -3.44
N ARG A 9 9.27 -4.24 -4.16
CA ARG A 9 10.42 -4.53 -5.03
C ARG A 9 11.74 -4.42 -4.28
N ASN A 10 12.62 -3.51 -4.71
CA ASN A 10 13.95 -3.32 -4.14
C ASN A 10 13.92 -2.85 -2.67
N GLN A 11 12.77 -2.37 -2.19
CA GLN A 11 12.60 -1.98 -0.78
C GLN A 11 12.26 -3.17 0.12
N GLY A 12 11.82 -4.30 -0.46
CA GLY A 12 11.48 -5.54 0.26
C GLY A 12 9.98 -5.88 0.19
N GLU A 13 9.61 -6.97 0.86
CA GLU A 13 8.24 -7.48 0.93
C GLU A 13 7.84 -7.67 2.40
N LEU A 14 6.59 -7.32 2.74
CA LEU A 14 6.05 -7.44 4.08
C LEU A 14 4.59 -7.91 4.04
N GLU A 15 4.22 -8.69 5.06
CA GLU A 15 2.84 -9.08 5.31
C GLU A 15 2.14 -8.03 6.18
N PHE A 16 0.89 -7.73 5.86
CA PHE A 16 0.04 -6.79 6.59
C PHE A 16 -1.37 -7.33 6.75
N ASP A 17 -1.97 -7.01 7.88
CA ASP A 17 -3.42 -7.11 8.04
C ASP A 17 -4.08 -5.88 7.43
N LEU A 18 -4.78 -6.05 6.31
CA LEU A 18 -5.51 -5.00 5.64
C LEU A 18 -7.02 -5.20 5.78
N GLN A 19 -7.74 -4.09 5.95
CA GLN A 19 -9.19 -4.04 5.88
C GLN A 19 -9.62 -3.14 4.72
N VAL A 20 -10.51 -3.63 3.87
CA VAL A 20 -11.15 -2.82 2.82
C VAL A 20 -12.07 -1.79 3.48
N VAL A 21 -11.87 -0.51 3.16
CA VAL A 21 -12.65 0.62 3.68
C VAL A 21 -13.37 1.39 2.59
N GLY A 22 -13.07 1.12 1.32
CA GLY A 22 -13.74 1.76 0.19
C GLY A 22 -13.53 1.01 -1.11
N HIS A 23 -14.47 1.22 -2.05
CA HIS A 23 -14.39 0.72 -3.41
C HIS A 23 -14.81 1.83 -4.37
N GLY A 24 -14.01 2.05 -5.40
CA GLY A 24 -14.30 2.95 -6.50
C GLY A 24 -14.15 2.23 -7.84
N LEU A 25 -14.86 2.73 -8.86
CA LEU A 25 -14.74 2.24 -10.23
C LEU A 25 -14.37 3.42 -11.13
N VAL A 26 -13.25 3.29 -11.82
CA VAL A 26 -12.77 4.28 -12.80
C VAL A 26 -12.82 3.64 -14.18
N TRP A 27 -13.45 4.30 -15.13
CA TRP A 27 -13.51 3.85 -16.52
C TRP A 27 -12.45 4.60 -17.35
N SER A 28 -11.63 3.86 -18.09
CA SER A 28 -10.64 4.43 -19.02
C SER A 28 -10.46 3.47 -20.21
N ASP A 29 -10.50 3.98 -21.45
CA ASP A 29 -10.25 3.24 -22.68
C ASP A 29 -10.92 1.85 -22.74
N GLN A 30 -12.23 1.81 -22.47
CA GLN A 30 -13.08 0.60 -22.41
C GLN A 30 -12.73 -0.41 -21.32
N ARG A 31 -11.86 -0.06 -20.38
CA ARG A 31 -11.53 -0.87 -19.22
C ARG A 31 -12.13 -0.25 -17.97
N ALA A 32 -12.63 -1.11 -17.10
CA ALA A 32 -13.01 -0.74 -15.76
C ALA A 32 -11.86 -1.06 -14.82
N MET A 33 -11.36 -0.05 -14.12
CA MET A 33 -10.36 -0.20 -13.06
C MET A 33 -11.06 -0.12 -11.71
N HIS A 34 -10.94 -1.19 -10.93
CA HIS A 34 -11.43 -1.23 -9.56
C HIS A 34 -10.38 -0.66 -8.63
N HIS A 35 -10.71 0.40 -7.92
CA HIS A 35 -9.88 0.98 -6.87
C HIS A 35 -10.37 0.44 -5.52
N ILE A 36 -9.52 -0.31 -4.83
CA ILE A 36 -9.83 -0.85 -3.50
C ILE A 36 -9.05 -0.03 -2.47
N GLY A 37 -9.77 0.76 -1.69
CA GLY A 37 -9.21 1.51 -0.57
C GLY A 37 -9.07 0.59 0.64
N CYS A 38 -7.87 0.54 1.21
CA CYS A 38 -7.56 -0.30 2.36
C CYS A 38 -6.98 0.53 3.51
N THR A 39 -7.20 0.09 4.74
CA THR A 39 -6.48 0.55 5.93
C THR A 39 -5.68 -0.59 6.54
N PHE A 40 -4.56 -0.27 7.17
CA PHE A 40 -3.88 -1.21 8.07
C PHE A 40 -4.75 -1.43 9.31
N VAL A 41 -5.01 -2.69 9.65
CA VAL A 41 -5.73 -3.04 10.89
C VAL A 41 -4.83 -2.85 12.09
N SER A 42 -3.57 -3.25 11.96
CA SER A 42 -2.52 -3.03 12.95
C SER A 42 -1.16 -2.94 12.27
N LEU A 43 -0.20 -2.31 12.94
CA LEU A 43 1.19 -2.24 12.49
C LEU A 43 2.11 -2.47 13.68
N GLY A 44 2.92 -3.52 13.62
CA GLY A 44 4.02 -3.73 14.57
C GLY A 44 5.13 -2.69 14.40
N PRO A 45 6.01 -2.51 15.41
CA PRO A 45 7.05 -1.48 15.36
C PRO A 45 7.99 -1.56 14.13
N GLY A 46 8.29 -2.78 13.67
CA GLY A 46 9.10 -3.01 12.47
C GLY A 46 8.37 -2.56 11.19
N GLN A 47 7.09 -2.91 11.05
CA GLN A 47 6.25 -2.50 9.92
C GLN A 47 6.06 -0.98 9.88
N GLN A 48 5.84 -0.33 11.04
CA GLN A 48 5.74 1.14 11.13
C GLN A 48 7.05 1.80 10.66
N THR A 49 8.19 1.31 11.15
CA THR A 49 9.51 1.84 10.77
C THR A 49 9.77 1.67 9.27
N PHE A 50 9.39 0.51 8.72
CA PHE A 50 9.52 0.24 7.29
C PHE A 50 8.67 1.21 6.45
N ILE A 51 7.37 1.33 6.75
CA ILE A 51 6.48 2.23 6.01
C ILE A 51 6.98 3.67 6.07
N GLN A 52 7.42 4.14 7.25
CA GLN A 52 7.96 5.48 7.41
C GLN A 52 9.18 5.73 6.51
N ARG A 53 10.12 4.77 6.44
CA ARG A 53 11.29 4.86 5.57
C ARG A 53 10.93 4.80 4.09
N LEU A 54 9.97 3.96 3.73
CA LEU A 54 9.49 3.84 2.37
C LEU A 54 8.85 5.16 1.89
N VAL A 55 7.94 5.73 2.69
CA VAL A 55 7.30 7.02 2.39
C VAL A 55 8.36 8.10 2.23
N TYR A 56 9.31 8.19 3.17
CA TYR A 56 10.41 9.15 3.09
C TYR A 56 11.22 9.01 1.80
N HIS A 57 11.55 7.78 1.37
CA HIS A 57 12.29 7.54 0.13
C HIS A 57 11.52 8.01 -1.11
N ILE A 58 10.22 7.68 -1.20
CA ILE A 58 9.35 8.10 -2.30
C ILE A 58 9.23 9.63 -2.36
N GLU A 59 9.04 10.26 -1.21
CA GLU A 59 8.96 11.73 -1.09
C GLU A 59 10.27 12.42 -1.48
N LEU A 60 11.41 11.81 -1.21
CA LEU A 60 12.72 12.34 -1.60
C LEU A 60 12.89 12.32 -3.13
N THR A 61 12.56 11.19 -3.77
CA THR A 61 12.64 11.05 -5.24
C THR A 61 11.69 12.00 -5.97
N GLY A 62 10.52 12.29 -5.39
CA GLY A 62 9.56 13.22 -5.99
C GLY A 62 9.96 14.71 -5.92
N ARG A 63 11.07 15.04 -5.26
CA ARG A 63 11.60 16.41 -5.14
C ARG A 63 12.77 16.71 -6.08
N GLU A 64 13.30 15.70 -6.75
CA GLU A 64 14.32 15.82 -7.81
C GLU A 64 13.67 16.02 -9.18
#